data_AF-A0A1A0KW99-F1
#
_entry.id   AF-A0A1A0KW99-F1
#
_cell.length_a   1.000
_cell.length_b   1.000
_cell.length_c   1.000
_cell.angle_alpha   90.00
_cell.angle_beta   90.00
_cell.angle_gamma   90.00
#
_symmetry.space_group_name_H-M   'P 1'
#
loop_
_entity.id
_entity.type
_entity.pdbx_description
1 polymer ?
#
loop_
_entity_poly.entity_id
_entity_poly.type
_entity_poly.pdbx_seq_one_letter_code
_entity_poly.pdbx_strand_id
1 'polypeptide(L)'
;MSDSRHVLRDVSAAATATAAGAGATWAAYNVLVWQAQQARTTIPHRTDNAPNGDGIYLPDGGEPLRVTRDTPADLHLTVFGDSTAAGLGVESADDTPGVRVARRVAADTGRVIRYSNKAIVGATSKGLGAQIDAMLIAGHRPDVAVILVGANDVTATNGIRASANRLGAAVRRLRETGAVVVVGTCPDFGVITAIPQPLRSVLRIWGLRLAARQQSAVRSAGGVAVPLADLLSEEFKAKPDHMFSPDHFHPSAAGYELAAAILSPPVLEEIGEWGPAPLPEPPEMSETVPASKFMSRLLRRARTVE
;
A
#
# COMPACT_ATOMS: atom_id res chain seq x y z
N MET A 1 40.39 -40.25 -33.56
CA MET A 1 40.56 -38.77 -33.39
C MET A 1 39.34 -37.95 -33.86
N SER A 2 38.12 -38.51 -33.92
CA SER A 2 36.92 -37.79 -34.40
C SER A 2 35.98 -37.29 -33.28
N ASP A 3 36.20 -37.70 -32.03
CA ASP A 3 35.24 -37.49 -30.93
C ASP A 3 35.47 -36.16 -30.16
N SER A 4 36.72 -35.68 -30.11
CA SER A 4 37.10 -34.51 -29.32
C SER A 4 36.61 -33.17 -29.91
N ARG A 5 36.27 -33.11 -31.20
CA ARG A 5 35.82 -31.86 -31.87
C ARG A 5 34.34 -31.53 -31.62
N HIS A 6 33.52 -32.55 -31.33
CA HIS A 6 32.10 -32.34 -31.00
C HIS A 6 31.96 -31.86 -29.55
N VAL A 7 32.68 -32.49 -28.62
CA VAL A 7 32.70 -32.09 -27.19
C VAL A 7 33.18 -30.65 -26.99
N LEU A 8 34.21 -30.21 -27.72
CA LEU A 8 34.71 -28.83 -27.64
C LEU A 8 33.71 -27.80 -28.18
N ARG A 9 32.94 -28.14 -29.22
CA ARG A 9 31.89 -27.26 -29.78
C ARG A 9 30.72 -27.11 -28.80
N ASP A 10 30.28 -28.19 -28.18
CA ASP A 10 29.15 -28.17 -27.25
C ASP A 10 29.49 -27.42 -25.95
N VAL A 11 30.71 -27.58 -25.43
CA VAL A 11 31.20 -26.82 -24.27
C VAL A 11 31.33 -25.33 -24.60
N SER A 12 31.82 -24.98 -25.81
CA SER A 12 31.92 -23.58 -26.24
C SER A 12 30.54 -22.93 -26.42
N ALA A 13 29.57 -23.63 -27.02
CA ALA A 13 28.21 -23.12 -27.20
C ALA A 13 27.48 -22.97 -25.86
N ALA A 14 27.63 -23.91 -24.94
CA ALA A 14 27.07 -23.82 -23.59
C ALA A 14 27.70 -22.69 -22.77
N ALA A 15 29.02 -22.48 -22.87
CA ALA A 15 29.72 -21.40 -22.20
C ALA A 15 29.31 -20.02 -22.78
N THR A 16 29.22 -19.88 -24.10
CA THR A 16 28.75 -18.66 -24.76
C THR A 16 27.28 -18.37 -24.44
N ALA A 17 26.41 -19.37 -24.43
CA ALA A 17 25.00 -19.20 -24.06
C ALA A 17 24.85 -18.80 -22.57
N THR A 18 25.66 -19.37 -21.68
CA THR A 18 25.67 -19.04 -20.25
C THR A 18 26.21 -17.63 -20.01
N ALA A 19 27.31 -17.26 -20.68
CA ALA A 19 27.92 -15.93 -20.59
C ALA A 19 27.02 -14.85 -21.21
N ALA A 20 26.41 -15.10 -22.36
CA ALA A 20 25.45 -14.19 -22.98
C ALA A 20 24.18 -14.04 -22.13
N GLY A 21 23.67 -15.13 -21.55
CA GLY A 21 22.53 -15.09 -20.63
C GLY A 21 22.83 -14.35 -19.31
N ALA A 22 24.04 -14.54 -18.75
CA ALA A 22 24.50 -13.82 -17.57
C ALA A 22 24.72 -12.33 -17.87
N GLY A 23 25.35 -12.00 -19.00
CA GLY A 23 25.59 -10.63 -19.44
C GLY A 23 24.29 -9.85 -19.71
N ALA A 24 23.31 -10.48 -20.37
CA ALA A 24 22.00 -9.87 -20.60
C ALA A 24 21.23 -9.64 -19.28
N THR A 25 21.31 -10.58 -18.34
CA THR A 25 20.68 -10.45 -17.01
C THR A 25 21.33 -9.32 -16.20
N TRP A 26 22.67 -9.24 -16.22
CA TRP A 26 23.43 -8.19 -15.55
C TRP A 26 23.14 -6.81 -16.16
N ALA A 27 23.10 -6.70 -17.49
CA ALA A 27 22.73 -5.45 -18.17
C ALA A 27 21.31 -5.00 -17.80
N ALA A 28 20.33 -5.91 -17.82
CA ALA A 28 18.95 -5.60 -17.42
C ALA A 28 18.85 -5.17 -15.95
N TYR A 29 19.59 -5.82 -15.06
CA TYR A 29 19.66 -5.43 -13.65
C TYR A 29 20.21 -4.01 -13.48
N ASN A 30 21.32 -3.67 -14.17
CA ASN A 30 21.90 -2.34 -14.09
C ASN A 30 20.96 -1.25 -14.64
N VAL A 31 20.21 -1.54 -15.70
CA VAL A 31 19.16 -0.63 -16.19
C VAL A 31 18.09 -0.38 -15.12
N LEU A 32 17.63 -1.42 -14.43
CA LEU A 32 16.65 -1.29 -13.35
C LEU A 32 17.20 -0.47 -12.17
N VAL A 33 18.45 -0.71 -11.77
CA VAL A 33 19.12 0.05 -10.71
C VAL A 33 19.26 1.52 -11.10
N TRP A 34 19.71 1.80 -12.32
CA TRP A 34 19.81 3.15 -12.85
C TRP A 34 18.44 3.84 -12.88
N GLN A 35 17.38 3.16 -13.34
CA GLN A 35 16.01 3.70 -13.31
C GLN A 35 15.51 3.96 -11.90
N ALA A 36 15.84 3.11 -10.93
CA ALA A 36 15.46 3.32 -9.54
C ALA A 36 16.17 4.55 -8.96
N GLN A 37 17.43 4.79 -9.33
CA GLN A 37 18.17 6.00 -8.94
C GLN A 37 17.57 7.25 -9.58
N GLN A 38 17.26 7.23 -10.89
CA GLN A 38 16.61 8.34 -11.59
C GLN A 38 15.20 8.64 -11.06
N ALA A 39 14.44 7.59 -10.69
CA ALA A 39 13.12 7.77 -10.09
C ALA A 39 13.23 8.49 -8.74
N ARG A 40 14.25 8.20 -7.92
CA ARG A 40 14.48 8.88 -6.63
C ARG A 40 14.91 10.33 -6.75
N THR A 41 15.44 10.76 -7.90
CA THR A 41 15.76 12.18 -8.14
C THR A 41 14.58 12.95 -8.71
N THR A 42 13.67 12.26 -9.41
CA THR A 42 12.51 12.87 -10.08
C THR A 42 11.28 12.90 -9.16
N ILE A 43 11.07 11.84 -8.37
CA ILE A 43 10.04 11.76 -7.36
C ILE A 43 10.64 12.37 -6.09
N PRO A 44 10.19 13.57 -5.67
CA PRO A 44 10.77 14.23 -4.51
C PRO A 44 10.62 13.35 -3.26
N HIS A 45 11.73 13.14 -2.56
CA HIS A 45 11.69 12.66 -1.19
C HIS A 45 11.16 13.79 -0.29
N ARG A 46 9.84 13.90 -0.27
CA ARG A 46 9.09 14.76 0.64
C ARG A 46 9.36 14.31 2.09
N THR A 47 10.11 15.12 2.83
CA THR A 47 10.36 14.99 4.28
C THR A 47 9.47 15.92 5.10
N ASP A 48 8.67 16.74 4.42
CA ASP A 48 7.56 17.50 5.00
C ASP A 48 6.52 16.54 5.58
N ASN A 49 6.00 16.91 6.73
CA ASN A 49 4.93 16.16 7.36
C ASN A 49 3.66 16.38 6.54
N ALA A 50 2.93 15.31 6.25
CA ALA A 50 1.59 15.42 5.71
C ALA A 50 0.72 16.29 6.65
N PRO A 51 -0.29 17.02 6.13
CA PRO A 51 -1.17 17.83 6.95
C PRO A 51 -1.77 17.04 8.11
N ASN A 52 -1.72 17.59 9.33
CA ASN A 52 -2.24 16.92 10.52
C ASN A 52 -3.76 17.08 10.61
N GLY A 53 -4.48 15.96 10.57
CA GLY A 53 -5.94 15.91 10.75
C GLY A 53 -6.41 15.43 12.13
N ASP A 54 -5.53 15.17 13.09
CA ASP A 54 -5.95 14.67 14.42
C ASP A 54 -6.99 15.62 15.06
N GLY A 55 -8.17 15.08 15.38
CA GLY A 55 -9.32 15.91 15.75
C GLY A 55 -10.57 15.11 16.09
N ILE A 56 -11.63 15.83 16.46
CA ILE A 56 -12.96 15.30 16.71
C ILE A 56 -13.87 15.80 15.60
N TYR A 57 -14.47 14.88 14.87
CA TYR A 57 -15.30 15.13 13.71
C TYR A 57 -16.77 14.92 14.09
N LEU A 58 -17.56 15.97 13.90
CA LEU A 58 -18.99 15.96 14.16
C LEU A 58 -19.77 15.58 12.89
N PRO A 59 -20.97 14.97 13.03
CA PRO A 59 -21.82 14.61 11.88
C PRO A 59 -22.27 15.79 11.03
N ASP A 60 -22.25 17.01 11.58
CA ASP A 60 -22.65 18.24 10.87
C ASP A 60 -21.66 18.69 9.80
N GLY A 61 -20.49 18.04 9.72
CA GLY A 61 -19.46 18.34 8.73
C GLY A 61 -18.67 19.61 9.00
N GLY A 62 -18.82 20.22 10.19
CA GLY A 62 -18.11 21.44 10.58
C GLY A 62 -16.58 21.28 10.72
N GLU A 63 -15.95 22.35 11.21
CA GLU A 63 -14.53 22.35 11.57
C GLU A 63 -14.26 21.33 12.69
N PRO A 64 -13.18 20.54 12.61
CA PRO A 64 -12.89 19.54 13.63
C PRO A 64 -12.55 20.20 14.97
N LEU A 65 -13.07 19.65 16.05
CA LEU A 65 -12.72 20.11 17.40
C LEU A 65 -11.37 19.53 17.82
N ARG A 66 -10.62 20.30 18.61
CA ARG A 66 -9.36 19.81 19.19
C ARG A 66 -9.64 18.72 20.22
N VAL A 67 -8.87 17.64 20.15
CA VAL A 67 -8.92 16.57 21.16
C VAL A 67 -8.48 17.11 22.53
N THR A 68 -9.37 17.07 23.51
CA THR A 68 -9.06 17.26 24.94
C THR A 68 -9.30 15.95 25.71
N ARG A 69 -8.85 15.87 26.97
CA ARG A 69 -9.03 14.65 27.79
C ARG A 69 -10.50 14.28 27.98
N ASP A 70 -11.38 15.28 28.03
CA ASP A 70 -12.79 15.11 28.36
C ASP A 70 -13.69 15.24 27.12
N THR A 71 -13.13 15.30 25.91
CA THR A 71 -13.97 15.41 24.70
C THR A 71 -14.64 14.06 24.43
N PRO A 72 -15.98 13.96 24.52
CA PRO A 72 -16.67 12.71 24.24
C PRO A 72 -16.53 12.38 22.74
N ALA A 73 -16.33 11.09 22.46
CA ALA A 73 -16.38 10.54 21.11
C ALA A 73 -17.02 9.16 21.18
N ASP A 74 -17.85 8.84 20.20
CA ASP A 74 -18.55 7.55 20.13
C ASP A 74 -17.66 6.47 19.50
N LEU A 75 -16.71 6.88 18.65
CA LEU A 75 -15.71 6.01 18.02
C LEU A 75 -14.36 6.71 17.95
N HIS A 76 -13.32 5.91 18.09
CA HIS A 76 -11.95 6.30 17.81
C HIS A 76 -11.42 5.58 16.57
N LEU A 77 -11.34 6.32 15.46
CA LEU A 77 -10.77 5.88 14.20
C LEU A 77 -9.29 6.25 14.15
N THR A 78 -8.41 5.27 13.97
CA THR A 78 -6.97 5.49 13.82
C THR A 78 -6.45 4.99 12.50
N VAL A 79 -5.64 5.80 11.82
CA VAL A 79 -4.93 5.42 10.59
C VAL A 79 -3.48 5.08 10.89
N PHE A 80 -2.99 3.97 10.35
CA PHE A 80 -1.60 3.51 10.41
C PHE A 80 -1.05 3.30 9.01
N GLY A 81 0.27 3.38 8.85
CA GLY A 81 0.92 3.03 7.59
C GLY A 81 2.03 3.97 7.14
N ASP A 82 2.11 4.15 5.82
CA ASP A 82 3.16 4.90 5.14
C ASP A 82 2.73 6.32 4.72
N SER A 83 3.40 6.94 3.75
CA SER A 83 3.08 8.28 3.26
C SER A 83 1.66 8.39 2.68
N THR A 84 1.15 7.30 2.10
CA THR A 84 -0.22 7.26 1.56
C THR A 84 -1.24 7.35 2.71
N ALA A 85 -1.00 6.62 3.80
CA ALA A 85 -1.80 6.69 5.02
C ALA A 85 -1.69 8.06 5.71
N ALA A 86 -0.51 8.68 5.66
CA ALA A 86 -0.28 10.01 6.20
C ALA A 86 -1.07 11.10 5.43
N GLY A 87 -1.40 10.86 4.15
CA GLY A 87 -2.02 11.85 3.28
C GLY A 87 -1.01 12.75 2.60
N LEU A 88 0.18 12.24 2.29
CA LEU A 88 1.16 13.00 1.51
C LEU A 88 0.65 13.22 0.08
N GLY A 89 0.84 14.42 -0.48
CA GLY A 89 0.33 14.79 -1.82
C GLY A 89 -0.84 15.76 -1.80
N VAL A 90 -1.33 16.14 -0.61
CA VAL A 90 -2.33 17.20 -0.42
C VAL A 90 -1.83 18.30 0.50
N GLU A 91 -2.40 19.49 0.34
CA GLU A 91 -2.02 20.68 1.10
C GLU A 91 -2.90 20.88 2.36
N SER A 92 -4.12 20.31 2.37
CA SER A 92 -5.06 20.41 3.48
C SER A 92 -5.26 19.09 4.22
N ALA A 93 -5.45 19.16 5.54
CA ALA A 93 -5.81 18.01 6.36
C ALA A 93 -7.13 17.37 5.94
N ASP A 94 -8.09 18.20 5.49
CA ASP A 94 -9.39 17.73 5.01
C ASP A 94 -9.28 16.82 3.78
N ASP A 95 -8.21 16.95 3.00
CA ASP A 95 -7.97 16.14 1.81
C ASP A 95 -7.21 14.83 2.08
N THR A 96 -6.81 14.60 3.33
CA THR A 96 -6.12 13.36 3.71
C THR A 96 -7.11 12.19 3.75
N PRO A 97 -6.69 10.97 3.38
CA PRO A 97 -7.62 9.84 3.28
C PRO A 97 -8.27 9.49 4.62
N GLY A 98 -7.54 9.64 5.72
CA GLY A 98 -8.07 9.35 7.05
C GLY A 98 -9.14 10.35 7.50
N VAL A 99 -8.96 11.63 7.20
CA VAL A 99 -9.99 12.66 7.49
C VAL A 99 -11.23 12.44 6.63
N ARG A 100 -11.05 12.12 5.34
CA ARG A 100 -12.17 11.79 4.45
C ARG A 100 -12.98 10.60 4.96
N VAL A 101 -12.32 9.52 5.40
CA VAL A 101 -13.01 8.38 6.03
C VAL A 101 -13.70 8.80 7.33
N ALA A 102 -13.03 9.55 8.22
CA ALA A 102 -13.61 9.97 9.49
C ALA A 102 -14.86 10.85 9.31
N ARG A 103 -14.81 11.83 8.39
CA ARG A 103 -15.96 12.68 8.04
C ARG A 103 -17.11 11.86 7.47
N ARG A 104 -16.81 10.91 6.58
CA ARG A 104 -17.83 10.05 5.98
C ARG A 104 -18.50 9.14 7.01
N VAL A 105 -17.72 8.52 7.90
CA VAL A 105 -18.27 7.72 9.00
C VAL A 105 -19.11 8.59 9.94
N ALA A 106 -18.66 9.80 10.29
CA ALA A 106 -19.44 10.71 11.12
C ALA A 106 -20.79 11.08 10.49
N ALA A 107 -20.78 11.43 9.19
CA ALA A 107 -21.97 11.81 8.44
C ALA A 107 -22.96 10.64 8.27
N ASP A 108 -22.45 9.45 7.90
CA ASP A 108 -23.29 8.28 7.58
C ASP A 108 -23.88 7.62 8.84
N THR A 109 -23.21 7.75 9.99
CA THR A 109 -23.64 7.11 11.26
C THR A 109 -24.28 8.06 12.27
N GLY A 110 -24.11 9.39 12.09
CA GLY A 110 -24.52 10.37 13.09
C GLY A 110 -23.66 10.36 14.37
N ARG A 111 -22.52 9.66 14.37
CA ARG A 111 -21.63 9.51 15.53
C ARG A 111 -20.51 10.55 15.55
N VAL A 112 -20.06 10.92 16.74
CA VAL A 112 -18.88 11.77 16.96
C VAL A 112 -17.62 10.91 16.83
N ILE A 113 -16.76 11.24 15.86
CA ILE A 113 -15.56 10.45 15.55
C ILE A 113 -14.31 11.16 16.04
N ARG A 114 -13.61 10.55 16.98
CA ARG A 114 -12.21 10.89 17.27
C ARG A 114 -11.34 10.28 16.18
N TYR A 115 -10.58 11.11 15.48
CA TYR A 115 -9.62 10.68 14.48
C TYR A 115 -8.18 10.86 14.96
N SER A 116 -7.32 9.90 14.65
CA SER A 116 -5.89 9.97 14.89
C SER A 116 -5.10 9.36 13.74
N ASN A 117 -4.12 10.09 13.22
CA ASN A 117 -3.15 9.60 12.26
C ASN A 117 -1.87 9.19 13.00
N LYS A 118 -1.44 7.95 12.80
CA LYS A 118 -0.20 7.39 13.34
C LYS A 118 0.70 6.83 12.22
N ALA A 119 0.33 7.11 10.96
CA ALA A 119 1.17 6.81 9.82
C ALA A 119 2.46 7.63 9.84
N ILE A 120 3.52 7.05 9.28
CA ILE A 120 4.84 7.67 9.24
C ILE A 120 5.30 7.64 7.78
N VAL A 121 5.64 8.81 7.24
CA VAL A 121 6.18 8.95 5.88
C VAL A 121 7.45 8.08 5.76
N GLY A 122 7.52 7.29 4.69
CA GLY A 122 8.63 6.36 4.46
C GLY A 122 8.58 5.06 5.28
N ALA A 123 7.58 4.87 6.15
CA ALA A 123 7.43 3.62 6.86
C ALA A 123 7.18 2.44 5.91
N THR A 124 7.63 1.28 6.35
CA THR A 124 7.34 -0.01 5.73
C THR A 124 6.58 -0.88 6.71
N SER A 125 6.19 -2.09 6.32
CA SER A 125 5.62 -3.10 7.20
C SER A 125 6.46 -3.37 8.48
N LYS A 126 7.76 -3.09 8.48
CA LYS A 126 8.63 -3.16 9.67
C LYS A 126 8.25 -2.14 10.75
N GLY A 127 7.74 -0.98 10.37
CA GLY A 127 7.41 0.12 11.27
C GLY A 127 6.03 0.03 11.91
N LEU A 128 5.11 -0.80 11.36
CA LEU A 128 3.73 -0.89 11.84
C LEU A 128 3.63 -1.26 13.32
N GLY A 129 4.45 -2.20 13.78
CA GLY A 129 4.47 -2.60 15.19
C GLY A 129 4.77 -1.42 16.11
N ALA A 130 5.78 -0.60 15.77
CA ALA A 130 6.14 0.56 16.57
C ALA A 130 5.04 1.63 16.59
N GLN A 131 4.34 1.86 15.46
CA GLN A 131 3.21 2.80 15.40
C GLN A 131 2.07 2.36 16.33
N ILE A 132 1.72 1.07 16.31
CA ILE A 132 0.68 0.48 17.15
C ILE A 132 1.10 0.56 18.62
N ASP A 133 2.34 0.24 18.94
CA ASP A 133 2.84 0.20 20.32
C ASP A 133 2.83 1.59 20.95
N ALA A 134 3.30 2.59 20.21
CA ALA A 134 3.26 3.98 20.65
C ALA A 134 1.82 4.43 20.96
N MET A 135 0.86 4.05 20.12
CA MET A 135 -0.56 4.38 20.31
C MET A 135 -1.17 3.71 21.54
N LEU A 136 -0.91 2.41 21.71
CA LEU A 136 -1.44 1.64 22.84
C LEU A 136 -0.82 2.07 24.18
N ILE A 137 0.47 2.39 24.20
CA ILE A 137 1.17 2.90 25.39
C ILE A 137 0.59 4.25 25.83
N ALA A 138 0.20 5.10 24.88
CA ALA A 138 -0.43 6.39 25.17
C ALA A 138 -1.86 6.28 25.72
N GLY A 139 -2.42 5.06 25.83
CA GLY A 139 -3.77 4.81 26.36
C GLY A 139 -4.90 5.03 25.35
N HIS A 140 -4.57 5.26 24.08
CA HIS A 140 -5.52 5.67 23.05
C HIS A 140 -5.89 4.47 22.15
N ARG A 141 -6.65 3.51 22.70
CA ARG A 141 -7.05 2.32 21.92
C ARG A 141 -8.02 2.71 20.80
N PRO A 142 -7.81 2.25 19.55
CA PRO A 142 -8.76 2.47 18.47
C PRO A 142 -9.94 1.51 18.57
N ASP A 143 -11.13 1.99 18.20
CA ASP A 143 -12.28 1.13 17.89
C ASP A 143 -12.21 0.66 16.43
N VAL A 144 -11.72 1.54 15.55
CA VAL A 144 -11.51 1.29 14.12
C VAL A 144 -10.05 1.58 13.77
N ALA A 145 -9.37 0.65 13.12
CA ALA A 145 -8.05 0.85 12.57
C ALA A 145 -8.06 0.71 11.04
N VAL A 146 -7.60 1.74 10.34
CA VAL A 146 -7.39 1.71 8.88
C VAL A 146 -5.89 1.66 8.61
N ILE A 147 -5.43 0.70 7.81
CA ILE A 147 -4.00 0.54 7.49
C ILE A 147 -3.80 0.70 5.98
N LEU A 148 -2.94 1.65 5.57
CA LEU A 148 -2.47 1.78 4.18
C LEU A 148 -0.94 1.68 4.16
N VAL A 149 -0.43 0.54 3.70
CA VAL A 149 1.01 0.26 3.71
C VAL A 149 1.40 -0.73 2.63
N GLY A 150 2.56 -0.54 2.04
CA GLY A 150 3.20 -1.54 1.20
C GLY A 150 3.92 -0.95 0.00
N ALA A 151 3.66 0.32 -0.33
CA ALA A 151 4.38 0.98 -1.41
C ALA A 151 5.90 0.98 -1.12
N ASN A 152 6.27 1.34 0.11
CA ASN A 152 7.67 1.34 0.54
C ASN A 152 8.26 -0.08 0.70
N ASP A 153 7.44 -1.11 0.93
CA ASP A 153 7.94 -2.49 0.99
C ASP A 153 8.41 -3.00 -0.38
N VAL A 154 7.73 -2.54 -1.44
CA VAL A 154 8.09 -2.84 -2.83
C VAL A 154 9.38 -2.10 -3.20
N THR A 155 9.50 -0.81 -2.85
CA THR A 155 10.66 0.01 -3.21
C THR A 155 11.91 -0.27 -2.35
N ALA A 156 11.75 -0.68 -1.09
CA ALA A 156 12.83 -1.07 -0.18
C ALA A 156 13.19 -2.56 -0.23
N THR A 157 12.52 -3.36 -1.08
CA THR A 157 12.79 -4.80 -1.28
C THR A 157 12.68 -5.67 -0.01
N ASN A 158 11.78 -5.34 0.92
CA ASN A 158 11.62 -5.99 2.25
C ASN A 158 11.14 -7.47 2.24
N GLY A 159 11.06 -8.09 1.06
CA GLY A 159 10.58 -9.44 0.85
C GLY A 159 9.06 -9.55 0.99
N ILE A 160 8.36 -9.78 -0.12
CA ILE A 160 6.88 -9.83 -0.21
C ILE A 160 6.22 -10.66 0.93
N ARG A 161 6.70 -11.88 1.18
CA ARG A 161 6.15 -12.75 2.23
C ARG A 161 6.37 -12.16 3.62
N ALA A 162 7.57 -11.66 3.89
CA ALA A 162 7.89 -11.08 5.19
C ALA A 162 7.06 -9.82 5.44
N SER A 163 6.88 -8.97 4.43
CA SER A 163 6.04 -7.78 4.51
C SER A 163 4.57 -8.11 4.79
N ALA A 164 3.99 -9.07 4.07
CA ALA A 164 2.62 -9.52 4.32
C ALA A 164 2.45 -10.15 5.72
N ASN A 165 3.43 -10.94 6.18
CA ASN A 165 3.40 -11.53 7.52
C ASN A 165 3.44 -10.47 8.62
N ARG A 166 4.27 -9.42 8.47
CA ARG A 166 4.32 -8.30 9.42
C ARG A 166 2.99 -7.54 9.48
N LEU A 167 2.35 -7.33 8.32
CA LEU A 167 1.02 -6.75 8.27
C LEU A 167 -0.03 -7.62 8.96
N GLY A 168 -0.04 -8.93 8.71
CA GLY A 168 -0.94 -9.86 9.39
C GLY A 168 -0.74 -9.89 10.90
N ALA A 169 0.50 -9.76 11.38
CA ALA A 169 0.80 -9.62 12.81
C ALA A 169 0.27 -8.29 13.40
N ALA A 170 0.41 -7.19 12.66
CA ALA A 170 -0.14 -5.89 13.04
C ALA A 170 -1.67 -5.92 13.14
N VAL A 171 -2.35 -6.51 12.15
CA VAL A 171 -3.81 -6.70 12.14
C VAL A 171 -4.25 -7.52 13.34
N ARG A 172 -3.60 -8.68 13.58
CA ARG A 172 -3.94 -9.55 14.71
C ARG A 172 -3.85 -8.80 16.04
N ARG A 173 -2.76 -8.05 16.24
CA ARG A 173 -2.54 -7.27 17.46
C ARG A 173 -3.64 -6.23 17.71
N LEU A 174 -4.11 -5.56 16.67
CA LEU A 174 -5.23 -4.61 16.77
C LEU A 174 -6.57 -5.31 17.02
N ARG A 175 -6.83 -6.46 16.38
CA ARG A 175 -8.01 -7.29 16.66
C ARG A 175 -8.02 -7.78 18.11
N GLU A 176 -6.86 -8.15 18.67
CA GLU A 176 -6.71 -8.55 20.08
C GLU A 176 -7.04 -7.42 21.08
N THR A 177 -6.98 -6.15 20.65
CA THR A 177 -7.45 -5.02 21.48
C THR A 177 -8.93 -4.73 21.33
N GLY A 178 -9.65 -5.47 20.48
CA GLY A 178 -11.07 -5.29 20.18
C GLY A 178 -11.36 -4.36 19.01
N ALA A 179 -10.35 -3.81 18.34
CA ALA A 179 -10.54 -2.92 17.20
C ALA A 179 -11.05 -3.70 15.99
N VAL A 180 -11.93 -3.11 15.18
CA VAL A 180 -12.13 -3.56 13.79
C VAL A 180 -10.98 -3.04 12.94
N VAL A 181 -10.55 -3.83 11.94
CA VAL A 181 -9.34 -3.50 11.16
C VAL A 181 -9.62 -3.62 9.67
N VAL A 182 -9.52 -2.50 8.97
CA VAL A 182 -9.66 -2.39 7.51
C VAL A 182 -8.30 -2.07 6.90
N VAL A 183 -7.92 -2.77 5.85
CA VAL A 183 -6.60 -2.63 5.23
C VAL A 183 -6.75 -2.38 3.74
N GLY A 184 -6.30 -1.23 3.27
CA GLY A 184 -6.07 -1.01 1.85
C GLY A 184 -4.77 -1.71 1.43
N THR A 185 -4.88 -2.72 0.57
CA THR A 185 -3.70 -3.47 0.11
C THR A 185 -2.86 -2.63 -0.86
N CYS A 186 -1.64 -3.10 -1.13
CA CYS A 186 -0.65 -2.40 -1.94
C CYS A 186 -1.24 -1.97 -3.30
N PRO A 187 -1.06 -0.69 -3.71
CA PRO A 187 -1.62 -0.18 -4.96
C PRO A 187 -0.89 -0.71 -6.20
N ASP A 188 -1.51 -0.52 -7.36
CA ASP A 188 -0.92 -0.88 -8.66
C ASP A 188 0.11 0.16 -9.12
N PHE A 189 1.39 -0.14 -8.92
CA PHE A 189 2.51 0.68 -9.42
C PHE A 189 2.51 0.88 -10.94
N GLY A 190 1.78 0.06 -11.69
CA GLY A 190 1.66 0.18 -13.14
C GLY A 190 1.01 1.49 -13.60
N VAL A 191 0.24 2.14 -12.72
CA VAL A 191 -0.45 3.41 -13.02
C VAL A 191 0.44 4.64 -12.82
N ILE A 192 1.59 4.48 -12.16
CA ILE A 192 2.50 5.58 -11.80
C ILE A 192 3.42 5.88 -12.99
N THR A 193 3.03 6.84 -13.84
CA THR A 193 3.75 7.16 -15.08
C THR A 193 5.15 7.74 -14.85
N ALA A 194 5.38 8.38 -13.70
CA ALA A 194 6.69 8.89 -13.28
C ALA A 194 7.76 7.79 -13.15
N ILE A 195 7.34 6.53 -12.98
CA ILE A 195 8.27 5.38 -12.98
C ILE A 195 8.53 4.96 -14.44
N PRO A 196 9.79 4.98 -14.91
CA PRO A 196 10.11 4.62 -16.29
C PRO A 196 9.99 3.11 -16.53
N GLN A 197 9.85 2.72 -17.80
CA GLN A 197 9.92 1.33 -18.23
C GLN A 197 11.37 0.92 -18.49
N PRO A 198 11.83 -0.29 -18.11
CA PRO A 198 11.02 -1.43 -17.65
C PRO A 198 10.73 -1.50 -16.14
N LEU A 199 11.29 -0.61 -15.31
CA LEU A 199 11.14 -0.65 -13.86
C LEU A 199 9.67 -0.66 -13.41
N ARG A 200 8.81 0.14 -14.04
CA ARG A 200 7.37 0.19 -13.73
C ARG A 200 6.69 -1.18 -13.85
N SER A 201 7.04 -1.95 -14.88
CA SER A 201 6.51 -3.31 -15.06
C SER A 201 6.97 -4.27 -13.96
N VAL A 202 8.21 -4.14 -13.49
CA VAL A 202 8.74 -4.94 -12.39
C VAL A 202 8.03 -4.60 -11.08
N LEU A 203 7.92 -3.31 -10.76
CA LEU A 203 7.28 -2.83 -9.54
C LEU A 203 5.77 -3.16 -9.52
N ARG A 204 5.07 -3.05 -10.66
CA ARG A 204 3.70 -3.55 -10.83
C ARG A 204 3.58 -5.01 -10.39
N ILE A 205 4.42 -5.90 -10.95
CA ILE A 205 4.37 -7.33 -10.61
C ILE A 205 4.62 -7.57 -9.11
N TRP A 206 5.58 -6.85 -8.52
CA TRP A 206 5.89 -7.00 -7.11
C TRP A 206 4.79 -6.45 -6.20
N GLY A 207 4.24 -5.28 -6.52
CA GLY A 207 3.12 -4.66 -5.81
C GLY A 207 1.89 -5.54 -5.81
N LEU A 208 1.49 -6.05 -6.98
CA LEU A 208 0.33 -6.94 -7.08
C LEU A 208 0.53 -8.28 -6.36
N ARG A 209 1.74 -8.83 -6.40
CA ARG A 209 2.08 -10.01 -5.58
C ARG A 209 2.04 -9.71 -4.09
N LEU A 210 2.46 -8.52 -3.68
CA LEU A 210 2.35 -8.08 -2.29
C LEU A 210 0.87 -7.92 -1.90
N ALA A 211 0.07 -7.24 -2.70
CA ALA A 211 -1.36 -7.02 -2.48
C ALA A 211 -2.11 -8.35 -2.26
N ALA A 212 -1.90 -9.34 -3.13
CA ALA A 212 -2.51 -10.67 -2.99
C ALA A 212 -2.09 -11.38 -1.69
N ARG A 213 -0.83 -11.21 -1.26
CA ARG A 213 -0.36 -11.80 0.01
C ARG A 213 -0.87 -11.04 1.23
N GLN A 214 -0.99 -9.71 1.14
CA GLN A 214 -1.61 -8.89 2.17
C GLN A 214 -3.07 -9.30 2.36
N GLN A 215 -3.83 -9.48 1.27
CA GLN A 215 -5.22 -9.93 1.34
C GLN A 215 -5.38 -11.23 2.14
N SER A 216 -4.57 -12.25 1.82
CA SER A 216 -4.57 -13.51 2.58
C SER A 216 -4.17 -13.32 4.05
N ALA A 217 -3.09 -12.56 4.31
CA ALA A 217 -2.59 -12.37 5.68
C ALA A 217 -3.56 -11.57 6.56
N VAL A 218 -4.22 -10.55 6.01
CA VAL A 218 -5.21 -9.71 6.69
C VAL A 218 -6.45 -10.52 7.02
N ARG A 219 -7.01 -11.27 6.05
CA ARG A 219 -8.18 -12.13 6.27
C ARG A 219 -7.90 -13.21 7.32
N SER A 220 -6.75 -13.88 7.23
CA SER A 220 -6.35 -14.88 8.24
C SER A 220 -6.11 -14.30 9.64
N ALA A 221 -5.93 -12.98 9.76
CA ALA A 221 -5.78 -12.28 11.02
C ALA A 221 -7.10 -11.68 11.55
N GLY A 222 -8.22 -11.87 10.84
CA GLY A 222 -9.54 -11.34 11.22
C GLY A 222 -9.78 -9.87 10.84
N GLY A 223 -8.99 -9.32 9.91
CA GLY A 223 -9.24 -8.00 9.33
C GLY A 223 -9.90 -8.08 7.96
N VAL A 224 -10.38 -6.93 7.48
CA VAL A 224 -10.97 -6.77 6.14
C VAL A 224 -9.91 -6.22 5.18
N ALA A 225 -9.68 -6.92 4.08
CA ALA A 225 -8.73 -6.52 3.05
C ALA A 225 -9.47 -5.89 1.85
N VAL A 226 -9.12 -4.64 1.54
CA VAL A 226 -9.67 -3.86 0.43
C VAL A 226 -8.63 -3.82 -0.71
N PRO A 227 -8.92 -4.41 -1.89
CA PRO A 227 -7.97 -4.52 -2.99
C PRO A 227 -7.83 -3.22 -3.77
N LEU A 228 -7.09 -2.25 -3.21
CA LEU A 228 -6.94 -0.92 -3.82
C LEU A 228 -6.33 -0.97 -5.22
N ALA A 229 -5.43 -1.92 -5.50
CA ALA A 229 -4.90 -2.11 -6.85
C ALA A 229 -6.01 -2.37 -7.87
N ASP A 230 -6.98 -3.22 -7.57
CA ASP A 230 -8.05 -3.55 -8.51
C ASP A 230 -9.10 -2.44 -8.59
N LEU A 231 -9.37 -1.76 -7.46
CA LEU A 231 -10.45 -0.77 -7.36
C LEU A 231 -10.05 0.65 -7.81
N LEU A 232 -8.76 1.01 -7.74
CA LEU A 232 -8.28 2.34 -8.11
C LEU A 232 -7.64 2.41 -9.51
N SER A 233 -7.15 1.29 -10.03
CA SER A 233 -6.26 1.30 -11.21
C SER A 233 -6.88 1.95 -12.45
N GLU A 234 -8.14 1.65 -12.75
CA GLU A 234 -8.77 2.14 -13.97
C GLU A 234 -8.94 3.66 -13.96
N GLU A 235 -9.38 4.24 -12.84
CA GLU A 235 -9.55 5.68 -12.72
C GLU A 235 -8.20 6.42 -12.76
N PHE A 236 -7.17 5.89 -12.09
CA PHE A 236 -5.82 6.45 -12.10
C PHE A 236 -5.16 6.38 -13.50
N LYS A 237 -5.45 5.35 -14.30
CA LYS A 237 -4.99 5.27 -15.70
C LYS A 237 -5.76 6.24 -16.60
N ALA A 238 -7.06 6.39 -16.38
CA ALA A 238 -7.91 7.23 -17.21
C ALA A 238 -7.62 8.72 -17.01
N LYS A 239 -7.32 9.15 -15.77
CA LYS A 239 -7.15 10.57 -15.41
C LYS A 239 -5.91 10.81 -14.53
N PRO A 240 -4.69 10.46 -14.98
CA PRO A 240 -3.49 10.52 -14.14
C PRO A 240 -3.21 11.93 -13.62
N ASP A 241 -3.38 12.97 -14.44
CA ASP A 241 -3.13 14.37 -14.05
C ASP A 241 -4.10 14.88 -12.99
N HIS A 242 -5.27 14.24 -12.84
CA HIS A 242 -6.25 14.57 -11.81
C HIS A 242 -6.08 13.70 -10.56
N MET A 243 -5.69 12.43 -10.72
CA MET A 243 -5.62 11.44 -9.63
C MET A 243 -4.30 11.47 -8.87
N PHE A 244 -3.21 11.92 -9.49
CA PHE A 244 -1.93 12.10 -8.83
C PHE A 244 -1.70 13.56 -8.41
N SER A 245 -0.96 13.73 -7.32
CA SER A 245 -0.44 15.02 -6.89
C SER A 245 0.61 15.54 -7.88
N PRO A 246 1.09 16.79 -7.74
CA PRO A 246 2.16 17.34 -8.59
C PRO A 246 3.46 16.54 -8.60
N ASP A 247 3.69 15.64 -7.63
CA ASP A 247 4.84 14.74 -7.63
C ASP A 247 4.68 13.51 -8.56
N HIS A 248 3.50 13.37 -9.19
CA HIS A 248 3.14 12.27 -10.08
C HIS A 248 3.32 10.87 -9.47
N PHE A 249 3.28 10.78 -8.14
CA PHE A 249 3.48 9.55 -7.38
C PHE A 249 2.41 9.34 -6.31
N HIS A 250 2.19 10.32 -5.42
CA HIS A 250 1.17 10.23 -4.40
C HIS A 250 -0.21 10.62 -4.95
N PRO A 251 -1.30 10.09 -4.38
CA PRO A 251 -2.65 10.54 -4.74
C PRO A 251 -2.84 12.05 -4.51
N SER A 252 -3.62 12.69 -5.37
CA SER A 252 -4.15 14.03 -5.16
C SER A 252 -5.33 14.00 -4.16
N ALA A 253 -5.92 15.15 -3.87
CA ALA A 253 -7.17 15.23 -3.10
C ALA A 253 -8.29 14.38 -3.73
N ALA A 254 -8.42 14.39 -5.06
CA ALA A 254 -9.39 13.55 -5.76
C ALA A 254 -9.06 12.05 -5.67
N GLY A 255 -7.77 11.70 -5.75
CA GLY A 255 -7.32 10.32 -5.55
C GLY A 255 -7.59 9.81 -4.14
N TYR A 256 -7.38 10.64 -3.12
CA TYR A 256 -7.68 10.30 -1.73
C TYR A 256 -9.18 10.26 -1.42
N GLU A 257 -9.99 11.14 -2.02
CA GLU A 257 -11.44 11.06 -1.95
C GLU A 257 -11.95 9.72 -2.49
N LEU A 258 -11.46 9.29 -3.66
CA LEU A 258 -11.81 7.98 -4.23
C LEU A 258 -11.37 6.82 -3.32
N ALA A 259 -10.14 6.88 -2.79
CA ALA A 259 -9.64 5.87 -1.85
C ALA A 259 -10.52 5.80 -0.59
N ALA A 260 -10.90 6.95 -0.02
CA ALA A 260 -11.77 7.02 1.14
C ALA A 260 -13.18 6.48 0.84
N ALA A 261 -13.73 6.79 -0.34
CA ALA A 261 -15.02 6.26 -0.79
C ALA A 261 -15.04 4.72 -0.90
N ILE A 262 -13.90 4.12 -1.24
CA ILE A 262 -13.70 2.66 -1.31
C ILE A 262 -13.45 2.05 0.09
N LEU A 263 -12.74 2.76 0.97
CA LEU A 263 -12.40 2.28 2.31
C LEU A 263 -13.55 2.41 3.33
N SER A 264 -14.45 3.38 3.14
CA SER A 264 -15.52 3.67 4.11
C SER A 264 -16.59 2.56 4.22
N PRO A 265 -17.07 1.94 3.13
CA PRO A 265 -18.10 0.90 3.23
C PRO A 265 -17.67 -0.32 4.09
N PRO A 266 -16.46 -0.88 3.93
CA PRO A 266 -15.94 -1.91 4.85
C PRO A 266 -15.84 -1.45 6.30
N VAL A 267 -15.53 -0.18 6.55
CA VAL A 267 -15.53 0.37 7.91
C VAL A 267 -16.94 0.38 8.49
N LEU A 268 -17.91 0.89 7.73
CA LEU A 268 -19.33 0.96 8.14
C LEU A 268 -19.92 -0.43 8.39
N GLU A 269 -19.58 -1.42 7.55
CA GLU A 269 -20.03 -2.81 7.72
C GLU A 269 -19.49 -3.42 9.02
N GLU A 270 -18.18 -3.29 9.28
CA GLU A 270 -17.56 -3.88 10.48
C GLU A 270 -18.05 -3.25 11.79
N ILE A 271 -18.48 -1.99 11.78
CA ILE A 271 -19.08 -1.33 12.95
C ILE A 271 -20.59 -1.55 13.07
N GLY A 272 -21.21 -2.30 12.14
CA GLY A 272 -22.63 -2.65 12.16
C GLY A 272 -23.58 -1.55 11.68
N GLU A 273 -23.07 -0.53 10.99
CA GLU A 273 -23.83 0.64 10.52
C GLU A 273 -24.09 0.59 9.00
N TRP A 274 -23.62 -0.44 8.32
CA TRP A 274 -23.96 -0.66 6.91
C TRP A 274 -25.41 -1.16 6.77
N GLY A 275 -26.11 -0.64 5.76
CA GLY A 275 -27.48 -1.04 5.47
C GLY A 275 -27.64 -2.54 5.15
N PRO A 276 -28.87 -3.03 4.94
CA PRO A 276 -29.14 -4.46 4.80
C PRO A 276 -28.59 -5.11 3.51
N ALA A 277 -28.07 -4.32 2.56
CA ALA A 277 -27.49 -4.83 1.33
C ALA A 277 -26.07 -5.35 1.59
N PRO A 278 -25.63 -6.47 1.01
CA PRO A 278 -24.22 -6.88 1.13
C PRO A 278 -23.31 -5.84 0.48
N LEU A 279 -22.07 -5.71 0.96
CA LEU A 279 -21.06 -4.96 0.22
C LEU A 279 -20.87 -5.56 -1.18
N PRO A 280 -20.56 -4.74 -2.20
CA PRO A 280 -20.15 -5.26 -3.50
C PRO A 280 -18.96 -6.20 -3.30
N GLU A 281 -19.06 -7.45 -3.77
CA GLU A 281 -17.95 -8.38 -3.66
C GLU A 281 -16.77 -7.87 -4.50
N PRO A 282 -15.61 -7.61 -3.88
CA PRO A 282 -14.42 -7.29 -4.65
C PRO A 282 -14.02 -8.52 -5.49
N PRO A 283 -13.39 -8.32 -6.66
CA PRO A 283 -13.06 -9.41 -7.57
C PRO A 283 -12.23 -10.51 -6.87
N GLU A 284 -12.68 -11.78 -7.00
CA GLU A 284 -11.98 -12.93 -6.40
C GLU A 284 -10.60 -13.18 -7.02
N MET A 285 -10.46 -12.87 -8.31
CA MET A 285 -9.20 -12.91 -9.04
C MET A 285 -8.90 -11.55 -9.64
N SER A 286 -7.75 -11.00 -9.25
CA SER A 286 -7.22 -9.77 -9.80
C SER A 286 -6.87 -9.96 -11.29
N GLU A 287 -7.62 -9.30 -12.20
CA GLU A 287 -7.25 -9.19 -13.63
C GLU A 287 -5.88 -8.50 -13.79
N THR A 288 -5.44 -7.76 -12.78
CA THR A 288 -4.21 -7.00 -12.84
C THR A 288 -2.95 -7.86 -12.66
N VAL A 289 -3.03 -9.04 -12.03
CA VAL A 289 -1.89 -9.97 -11.81
C VAL A 289 -1.54 -10.71 -13.10
N PRO A 290 -0.41 -10.42 -13.77
CA PRO A 290 -0.05 -11.15 -14.98
C PRO A 290 0.51 -12.53 -14.64
N ALA A 291 0.04 -13.57 -15.33
CA ALA A 291 0.57 -14.93 -15.28
C ALA A 291 1.92 -15.07 -16.03
N SER A 292 2.95 -14.27 -15.70
CA SER A 292 4.25 -14.37 -16.38
C SER A 292 5.17 -15.41 -15.71
N LYS A 293 5.23 -16.62 -16.30
CA LYS A 293 6.20 -17.69 -15.96
C LYS A 293 7.66 -17.34 -16.30
N PHE A 294 7.87 -16.37 -17.18
CA PHE A 294 9.20 -15.98 -17.68
C PHE A 294 9.97 -15.15 -16.64
N MET A 295 9.31 -14.16 -16.04
CA MET A 295 9.92 -13.26 -15.05
C MET A 295 10.15 -13.92 -13.68
N SER A 296 9.33 -14.90 -13.30
CA SER A 296 9.52 -15.67 -12.07
C SER A 296 10.78 -16.54 -12.08
N ARG A 297 11.27 -16.93 -13.27
CA ARG A 297 12.58 -17.61 -13.44
C ARG A 297 13.75 -16.65 -13.31
N LEU A 298 13.64 -15.43 -13.84
CA LEU A 298 14.66 -14.39 -13.72
C LEU A 298 14.89 -14.00 -12.24
N LEU A 299 13.80 -13.82 -11.49
CA LEU A 299 13.82 -13.42 -10.07
C LEU A 299 14.31 -14.53 -9.12
N ARG A 300 14.16 -15.80 -9.48
CA ARG A 300 14.61 -16.93 -8.66
C ARG A 300 16.14 -17.08 -8.68
N ARG A 301 16.80 -16.66 -9.77
CA ARG A 301 18.26 -16.73 -9.93
C ARG A 301 19.00 -15.53 -9.33
N ALA A 302 18.36 -14.37 -9.24
CA ALA A 302 18.94 -13.20 -8.57
C ALA A 302 19.03 -13.36 -7.03
N ARG A 303 18.32 -14.32 -6.43
CA ARG A 303 18.37 -14.63 -4.98
C ARG A 303 19.30 -15.77 -4.61
N THR A 304 19.88 -16.47 -5.58
CA THR A 304 20.82 -17.59 -5.36
C THR A 304 22.27 -17.15 -5.53
N VAL A 305 22.52 -15.84 -5.63
CA VAL A 305 23.85 -15.22 -5.65
C VAL A 305 23.94 -14.32 -4.42
N GLU A 306 23.88 -14.95 -3.24
CA GLU A 306 24.33 -14.52 -1.92
C GLU A 306 24.81 -15.78 -1.20
#